data_AF-A0A444WFJ6-F1
#
_entry.id   AF-A0A444WFJ6-F1
#
_cell.length_a   1.000
_cell.length_b   1.000
_cell.length_c   1.000
_cell.angle_alpha   90.00
_cell.angle_beta   90.00
_cell.angle_gamma   90.00
#
_symmetry.space_group_name_H-M   'P 1'
#
loop_
_entity.id
_entity.type
_entity.pdbx_description
1 polymer ?
#
loop_
_entity_poly.entity_id
_entity_poly.type
_entity_poly.pdbx_seq_one_letter_code
_entity_poly.pdbx_strand_id
1 'polypeptide(L)'
;MRNICITHVQLNFFTKSLSGSEIEQLKQVLKETPEGFQIEWIAESISKRRAYSESRRKNRKSKTTNSDSNTNNISSTYDKHMENEIEIEDVNVIEKGKEGMGEKPTVLLPYTSAEFATQWQLWKNYRHKEHRQNYHSPESEQAALAELNSLAQGQQTNAIAILHQSMGKGWKGLFELKPQGNAGKPPAGKSKVKYSDDFKRKIAQRLQSG
;
A
#
# COMPACT_ATOMS: atom_id res chain seq x y z
N MET A 1 -13.41 -10.69 33.37
CA MET A 1 -13.07 -9.62 32.39
C MET A 1 -12.17 -8.62 33.09
N ARG A 2 -11.12 -8.09 32.45
CA ARG A 2 -10.30 -7.04 33.08
C ARG A 2 -11.03 -5.70 32.95
N ASN A 3 -11.18 -5.03 34.08
CA ASN A 3 -11.81 -3.71 34.13
C ASN A 3 -10.91 -2.70 33.42
N ILE A 4 -11.48 -1.88 32.52
CA ILE A 4 -10.74 -0.83 31.80
C ILE A 4 -10.70 0.46 32.64
N CYS A 5 -11.68 0.60 33.52
CA CYS A 5 -11.81 1.73 34.42
C CYS A 5 -11.02 1.50 35.71
N ILE A 6 -10.34 2.54 36.16
CA ILE A 6 -9.73 2.64 37.48
C ILE A 6 -10.82 3.07 38.45
N THR A 7 -11.09 2.28 39.48
CA THR A 7 -12.08 2.66 40.49
C THR A 7 -11.56 3.81 41.34
N HIS A 8 -12.47 4.55 41.98
CA HIS A 8 -12.11 5.62 42.91
C HIS A 8 -11.15 5.15 44.02
N VAL A 9 -11.36 3.94 44.54
CA VAL A 9 -10.50 3.32 45.55
C VAL A 9 -9.09 3.07 45.01
N GLN A 10 -8.97 2.58 43.78
CA GLN A 10 -7.68 2.34 43.13
C GLN A 10 -6.95 3.63 42.83
N LEU A 11 -7.64 4.66 42.34
CA LEU A 11 -7.04 5.96 42.07
C LEU A 11 -6.47 6.55 43.36
N ASN A 12 -7.25 6.57 44.43
CA ASN A 12 -6.80 7.06 45.74
C ASN A 12 -5.61 6.28 46.29
N PHE A 13 -5.53 4.97 46.02
CA PHE A 13 -4.39 4.15 46.39
C PHE A 13 -3.13 4.53 45.61
N PHE A 14 -3.25 4.71 44.29
CA PHE A 14 -2.12 5.13 43.43
C PHE A 14 -1.63 6.54 43.72
N THR A 15 -2.53 7.43 44.17
CA THR A 15 -2.20 8.83 44.47
C THR A 15 -1.84 9.09 45.92
N LYS A 16 -1.72 8.06 46.77
CA LYS A 16 -1.50 8.22 48.23
C LYS A 16 -0.22 8.98 48.58
N SER A 17 0.81 8.90 47.75
CA SER A 17 2.10 9.58 47.96
C SER A 17 2.29 10.84 47.11
N LEU A 18 1.28 11.23 46.30
CA LEU A 18 1.37 12.38 45.41
C LEU A 18 0.89 13.65 46.12
N SER A 19 1.50 14.78 45.77
CA SER A 19 1.08 16.11 46.20
C SER A 19 -0.22 16.52 45.51
N GLY A 20 -1.01 17.42 46.12
CA GLY A 20 -2.30 17.85 45.59
C GLY A 20 -2.24 18.38 44.15
N SER A 21 -1.17 19.10 43.81
CA SER A 21 -0.94 19.62 42.45
C SER A 21 -0.68 18.53 41.41
N GLU A 22 -0.01 17.44 41.79
CA GLU A 22 0.23 16.31 40.88
C GLU A 22 -1.05 15.51 40.63
N ILE A 23 -1.91 15.43 41.64
CA ILE A 23 -3.23 14.79 41.53
C ILE A 23 -4.13 15.57 40.56
N GLU A 24 -4.09 16.91 40.61
CA GLU A 24 -4.84 17.75 39.66
C GLU A 24 -4.36 17.59 38.23
N GLN A 25 -3.05 17.55 38.01
CA GLN A 25 -2.48 17.28 36.68
C GLN A 25 -2.91 15.90 36.15
N LEU A 26 -2.91 14.88 37.01
CA LEU A 26 -3.36 13.54 36.65
C LEU A 26 -4.84 13.51 36.26
N LYS A 27 -5.68 14.27 36.97
CA LYS A 27 -7.12 14.40 36.66
C LYS A 27 -7.40 15.09 35.32
N GLN A 28 -6.48 15.89 34.78
CA GLN A 28 -6.64 16.47 33.43
C GLN A 28 -6.55 15.41 32.32
N VAL A 29 -5.81 14.33 32.54
CA VAL A 29 -5.62 13.24 31.57
C VAL A 29 -6.70 12.15 31.71
N LEU A 30 -7.27 12.02 32.91
CA LEU A 30 -8.30 11.04 33.22
C LEU A 30 -9.70 11.60 32.93
N LYS A 31 -10.51 10.81 32.22
CA LYS A 31 -11.92 11.12 31.97
C LYS A 31 -12.79 10.39 32.99
N GLU A 32 -13.66 11.13 33.67
CA GLU A 32 -14.63 10.58 34.60
C GLU A 32 -15.75 9.87 33.86
N THR A 33 -16.11 8.68 34.34
CA THR A 33 -17.19 7.84 33.84
C THR A 33 -18.00 7.32 35.04
N PRO A 34 -19.24 6.85 34.84
CA PRO A 34 -20.07 6.36 35.94
C PRO A 34 -19.44 5.24 36.78
N GLU A 35 -18.47 4.51 36.20
CA GLU A 35 -17.78 3.39 36.87
C GLU A 35 -16.38 3.75 37.41
N GLY A 36 -15.90 4.98 37.21
CA GLY A 36 -14.58 5.45 37.68
C GLY A 36 -13.85 6.31 36.65
N PHE A 37 -12.53 6.15 36.56
CA PHE A 37 -11.67 6.94 35.69
C PHE A 37 -11.04 6.10 34.59
N GLN A 38 -10.97 6.65 33.39
CA GLN A 38 -10.25 6.01 32.28
C GLN A 38 -9.49 7.03 31.45
N ILE A 39 -8.47 6.56 30.75
CA ILE A 39 -7.76 7.35 29.75
C ILE A 39 -8.42 7.06 28.40
N GLU A 40 -8.93 8.10 27.73
CA GLU A 40 -9.77 7.98 26.53
C GLU A 40 -9.11 7.17 25.42
N TRP A 41 -7.87 7.52 25.05
CA TRP A 41 -7.13 6.81 24.00
C TRP A 41 -6.83 5.35 24.34
N ILE A 42 -6.63 5.03 25.64
CA ILE A 42 -6.42 3.65 26.09
C ILE A 42 -7.72 2.85 25.97
N ALA A 43 -8.84 3.44 26.40
CA ALA A 43 -10.15 2.80 26.34
C ALA A 43 -10.56 2.49 24.89
N GLU A 44 -10.34 3.44 23.98
CA GLU A 44 -10.54 3.24 22.54
C GLU A 44 -9.66 2.13 21.99
N SER A 45 -8.35 2.14 22.30
CA SER A 45 -7.40 1.13 21.83
C SER A 45 -7.77 -0.28 22.30
N ILE A 46 -8.14 -0.43 23.58
CA ILE A 46 -8.59 -1.71 24.14
C ILE A 46 -9.90 -2.16 23.47
N SER A 47 -10.83 -1.24 23.22
CA SER A 47 -12.11 -1.54 22.57
C SER A 47 -11.90 -2.04 21.14
N LYS A 48 -11.05 -1.37 20.35
CA LYS A 48 -10.65 -1.80 19.01
C LYS A 48 -10.01 -3.21 19.06
N ARG A 49 -9.08 -3.44 19.99
CA ARG A 49 -8.45 -4.75 20.18
C ARG A 49 -9.44 -5.84 20.58
N ARG A 50 -10.43 -5.53 21.42
CA ARG A 50 -11.50 -6.45 21.82
C ARG A 50 -12.37 -6.82 20.62
N ALA A 51 -12.83 -5.83 19.85
CA ALA A 51 -13.63 -6.06 18.65
C ALA A 51 -12.89 -6.96 17.65
N TYR A 52 -11.60 -6.69 17.42
CA TYR A 52 -10.75 -7.55 16.59
C TYR A 52 -10.64 -8.98 17.14
N SER A 53 -10.38 -9.13 18.44
CA SER A 53 -10.24 -10.45 19.07
C SER A 53 -11.55 -11.26 19.02
N GLU A 54 -12.70 -10.61 19.19
CA GLU A 54 -14.02 -11.23 19.08
C GLU A 54 -14.34 -11.62 17.63
N SER A 55 -14.01 -10.78 16.64
CA SER A 55 -14.11 -11.14 15.22
C SER A 55 -13.29 -12.38 14.89
N ARG A 56 -12.01 -12.40 15.33
CA ARG A 56 -11.12 -13.55 15.18
C ARG A 56 -11.66 -14.81 15.85
N ARG A 57 -12.25 -14.68 17.05
CA ARG A 57 -12.86 -15.79 17.78
C ARG A 57 -14.07 -16.37 17.02
N LYS A 58 -14.95 -15.52 16.49
CA LYS A 58 -16.10 -15.95 15.68
C LYS A 58 -15.68 -16.69 14.40
N ASN A 59 -14.66 -16.18 13.70
CA ASN A 59 -14.11 -16.80 12.50
C ASN A 59 -13.45 -18.17 12.76
N ARG A 60 -12.93 -18.39 13.98
CA ARG A 60 -12.46 -19.72 14.40
C ARG A 60 -13.61 -20.67 14.71
N LYS A 61 -14.69 -20.17 15.31
CA LYS A 61 -15.85 -20.99 15.71
C LYS A 61 -16.67 -21.48 14.51
N SER A 62 -16.75 -20.71 13.42
CA SER A 62 -17.40 -21.14 12.16
C SER A 62 -16.64 -22.27 11.46
N LYS A 63 -15.34 -22.45 11.77
CA LYS A 63 -14.51 -23.52 11.18
C LYS A 63 -14.67 -24.87 11.89
N THR A 64 -15.21 -24.88 13.12
CA THR A 64 -15.37 -26.12 13.92
C THR A 64 -16.72 -26.80 13.74
N THR A 65 -17.72 -26.14 13.15
CA THR A 65 -19.08 -26.70 13.00
C THR A 65 -19.34 -27.40 11.66
N ASN A 66 -18.44 -27.31 10.69
CA ASN A 66 -18.50 -28.06 9.43
C ASN A 66 -17.21 -28.87 9.26
N SER A 67 -17.02 -29.88 10.10
CA SER A 67 -16.02 -30.93 9.86
C SER A 67 -16.64 -32.00 8.96
N ASP A 68 -17.00 -31.63 7.74
CA ASP A 68 -17.04 -32.58 6.65
C ASP A 68 -16.81 -31.87 5.31
N SER A 69 -15.91 -32.48 4.54
CA SER A 69 -15.44 -32.13 3.20
C SER A 69 -14.32 -31.07 3.08
N ASN A 70 -13.18 -31.64 2.67
CA ASN A 70 -12.28 -31.11 1.66
C ASN A 70 -11.29 -30.01 2.07
N THR A 71 -10.17 -30.49 2.61
CA THR A 71 -8.86 -29.81 2.60
C THR A 71 -8.48 -29.36 1.19
N ASN A 72 -8.52 -28.07 0.88
CA ASN A 72 -7.74 -27.48 -0.23
C ASN A 72 -7.52 -25.97 -0.13
N ASN A 73 -7.37 -25.41 1.09
CA ASN A 73 -6.79 -24.07 1.22
C ASN A 73 -6.15 -23.86 2.61
N ILE A 74 -4.87 -24.25 2.74
CA ILE A 74 -4.11 -24.17 4.00
C ILE A 74 -3.47 -22.79 4.19
N SER A 75 -3.60 -21.84 3.25
CA SER A 75 -3.00 -20.52 3.43
C SER A 75 -3.68 -19.44 2.59
N SER A 76 -4.61 -18.74 3.24
CA SER A 76 -4.76 -17.30 3.05
C SER A 76 -4.82 -16.65 4.43
N THR A 77 -3.67 -16.57 5.10
CA THR A 77 -3.47 -15.74 6.30
C THR A 77 -3.40 -14.25 5.95
N TYR A 78 -4.25 -13.80 5.02
CA TYR A 78 -4.49 -12.39 4.76
C TYR A 78 -5.92 -12.06 5.23
N ASP A 79 -6.02 -11.48 6.42
CA ASP A 79 -7.24 -10.85 6.90
C ASP A 79 -7.11 -9.34 6.66
N LYS A 80 -8.04 -8.78 5.87
CA LYS A 80 -8.15 -7.35 5.50
C LYS A 80 -8.17 -6.36 6.67
N HIS A 81 -8.24 -6.81 7.92
CA HIS A 81 -8.32 -5.96 9.12
C HIS A 81 -6.95 -5.53 9.68
N MET A 82 -5.85 -5.86 8.99
CA MET A 82 -4.51 -5.33 9.26
C MET A 82 -4.20 -4.07 8.43
N GLU A 83 -5.13 -3.62 7.60
CA GLU A 83 -5.06 -2.32 6.95
C GLU A 83 -5.64 -1.30 7.93
N ASN A 84 -4.81 -0.34 8.36
CA ASN A 84 -5.32 0.91 8.90
C ASN A 84 -6.21 1.52 7.82
N GLU A 85 -7.51 1.57 8.07
CA GLU A 85 -8.49 2.28 7.26
C GLU A 85 -8.07 3.76 7.17
N ILE A 86 -7.34 4.11 6.12
CA ILE A 86 -7.65 5.37 5.42
C ILE A 86 -8.81 4.99 4.52
N GLU A 87 -10.01 5.32 4.96
CA GLU A 87 -11.22 5.28 4.15
C GLU A 87 -10.94 6.03 2.85
N ILE A 88 -10.94 5.32 1.72
CA ILE A 88 -11.16 5.92 0.41
C ILE A 88 -12.59 5.57 0.08
N GLU A 89 -13.49 6.51 0.33
CA GLU A 89 -14.84 6.47 -0.20
C GLU A 89 -14.76 6.38 -1.74
N ASP A 90 -15.36 5.33 -2.27
CA ASP A 90 -15.63 5.19 -3.69
C ASP A 90 -16.81 6.13 -4.03
N VAL A 91 -16.54 7.43 -4.23
CA VAL A 91 -17.57 8.41 -4.60
C VAL A 91 -17.62 8.54 -6.12
N ASN A 92 -18.37 7.63 -6.74
CA ASN A 92 -19.27 8.01 -7.83
C ASN A 92 -20.72 7.95 -7.30
N VAL A 93 -21.02 8.80 -6.33
CA VAL A 93 -22.40 9.21 -6.02
C VAL A 93 -22.38 10.72 -5.87
N ILE A 94 -23.05 11.39 -6.80
CA ILE A 94 -23.44 12.79 -6.69
C ILE A 94 -24.40 12.89 -5.50
N GLU A 95 -23.93 13.17 -4.29
CA GLU A 95 -24.77 13.77 -3.23
C GLU A 95 -23.95 14.65 -2.28
N LYS A 96 -24.62 15.72 -1.86
CA LYS A 96 -24.09 16.88 -1.13
C LYS A 96 -23.67 16.53 0.30
N GLY A 97 -22.49 17.02 0.68
CA GLY A 97 -22.22 17.63 1.98
C GLY A 97 -21.70 16.71 3.09
N LYS A 98 -20.43 16.89 3.47
CA LYS A 98 -20.04 17.56 4.73
C LYS A 98 -18.53 17.75 4.79
N GLU A 99 -18.15 18.95 5.21
CA GLU A 99 -16.82 19.55 5.16
C GLU A 99 -15.93 19.07 6.32
N GLY A 100 -14.66 18.79 6.00
CA GLY A 100 -13.61 18.46 6.95
C GLY A 100 -12.25 18.82 6.37
N MET A 101 -11.87 20.08 6.57
CA MET A 101 -10.71 20.80 6.01
C MET A 101 -9.37 20.20 6.49
N GLY A 102 -8.68 19.51 5.60
CA GLY A 102 -7.23 19.39 5.57
C GLY A 102 -6.83 19.51 4.12
N GLU A 103 -6.23 20.63 3.72
CA GLU A 103 -5.86 20.89 2.33
C GLU A 103 -4.90 19.81 1.87
N LYS A 104 -5.44 18.81 1.15
CA LYS A 104 -4.64 17.79 0.50
C LYS A 104 -3.82 18.50 -0.58
N PRO A 105 -2.48 18.38 -0.58
CA PRO A 105 -1.64 18.96 -1.62
C PRO A 105 -2.18 18.59 -3.00
N THR A 106 -2.46 19.62 -3.79
CA THR A 106 -3.18 19.52 -5.05
C THR A 106 -2.26 18.90 -6.10
N VAL A 107 -2.41 17.60 -6.34
CA VAL A 107 -1.70 16.91 -7.43
C VAL A 107 -2.23 17.46 -8.76
N LEU A 108 -1.36 18.10 -9.53
CA LEU A 108 -1.72 18.66 -10.84
C LEU A 108 -1.62 17.57 -11.89
N LEU A 109 -2.78 17.07 -12.33
CA LEU A 109 -2.85 16.15 -13.46
C LEU A 109 -2.39 16.89 -14.74
N PRO A 110 -1.46 16.32 -15.52
CA PRO A 110 -0.96 16.96 -16.74
C PRO A 110 -2.01 17.08 -17.86
N TYR A 111 -3.12 16.32 -17.75
CA TYR A 111 -4.22 16.32 -18.70
C TYR A 111 -5.54 16.52 -17.96
N THR A 112 -6.39 17.44 -18.45
CA THR A 112 -7.70 17.76 -17.86
C THR A 112 -8.83 16.81 -18.26
N SER A 113 -8.53 15.78 -19.07
CA SER A 113 -9.54 14.80 -19.52
C SER A 113 -9.94 13.84 -18.39
N ALA A 114 -11.26 13.65 -18.25
CA ALA A 114 -11.84 12.64 -17.37
C ALA A 114 -11.40 11.21 -17.72
N GLU A 115 -11.15 10.93 -19.01
CA GLU A 115 -10.66 9.62 -19.45
C GLU A 115 -9.27 9.32 -18.88
N PHE A 116 -8.36 10.31 -18.89
CA PHE A 116 -7.04 10.12 -18.32
C PHE A 116 -7.10 9.89 -16.80
N ALA A 117 -7.95 10.65 -16.10
CA ALA A 117 -8.13 10.49 -14.66
C ALA A 117 -8.59 9.07 -14.30
N THR A 118 -9.55 8.49 -15.05
CA THR A 118 -10.00 7.11 -14.82
C THR A 118 -8.89 6.09 -15.10
N GLN A 119 -8.14 6.25 -16.18
CA GLN A 119 -7.01 5.36 -16.50
C GLN A 119 -5.88 5.45 -15.47
N TRP A 120 -5.60 6.65 -14.95
CA TRP A 120 -4.61 6.83 -13.89
C TRP A 120 -5.04 6.17 -12.58
N GLN A 121 -6.33 6.24 -12.23
CA GLN A 121 -6.87 5.52 -11.07
C GLN A 121 -6.77 4.00 -11.26
N LEU A 122 -7.07 3.48 -12.46
CA LEU A 122 -6.86 2.06 -12.79
C LEU A 122 -5.40 1.64 -12.63
N TRP A 123 -4.45 2.47 -13.08
CA TRP A 123 -3.02 2.23 -12.88
C TRP A 123 -2.61 2.18 -11.41
N LYS A 124 -3.11 3.12 -10.58
CA LYS A 124 -2.86 3.11 -9.14
C LYS A 124 -3.41 1.84 -8.49
N ASN A 125 -4.61 1.43 -8.87
CA ASN A 125 -5.23 0.18 -8.40
C ASN A 125 -4.41 -1.05 -8.81
N TYR A 126 -3.95 -1.09 -10.06
CA TYR A 126 -3.08 -2.15 -10.56
C TYR A 126 -1.77 -2.24 -9.78
N ARG A 127 -1.09 -1.09 -9.58
CA ARG A 127 0.16 -1.02 -8.81
C ARG A 127 -0.01 -1.49 -7.37
N HIS A 128 -1.12 -1.13 -6.73
CA HIS A 128 -1.43 -1.58 -5.39
C HIS A 128 -1.68 -3.10 -5.35
N LYS A 129 -2.53 -3.61 -6.24
CA LYS A 129 -2.95 -5.03 -6.25
C LYS A 129 -1.80 -5.98 -6.62
N GLU A 130 -1.09 -5.67 -7.71
CA GLU A 130 -0.08 -6.58 -8.28
C GLU A 130 1.29 -6.39 -7.65
N HIS A 131 1.67 -5.14 -7.35
CA HIS A 131 3.03 -4.80 -6.90
C HIS A 131 3.10 -4.33 -5.44
N ARG A 132 1.96 -4.28 -4.73
CA ARG A 132 1.83 -3.77 -3.34
C ARG A 132 2.48 -2.40 -3.16
N GLN A 133 2.42 -1.56 -4.19
CA GLN A 133 3.09 -0.27 -4.22
C GLN A 133 2.10 0.85 -4.46
N ASN A 134 2.14 1.81 -3.55
CA ASN A 134 1.33 3.02 -3.59
C ASN A 134 2.26 4.23 -3.72
N TYR A 135 1.75 5.32 -4.28
CA TYR A 135 2.41 6.62 -4.16
C TYR A 135 2.16 7.11 -2.74
N HIS A 136 3.22 7.15 -1.93
CA HIS A 136 3.11 7.50 -0.51
C HIS A 136 3.03 9.01 -0.30
N SER A 137 3.66 9.79 -1.20
CA SER A 137 3.62 11.23 -1.16
C SER A 137 3.05 11.83 -2.47
N PRO A 138 2.45 13.01 -2.40
CA PRO A 138 2.01 13.77 -3.58
C PRO A 138 3.17 14.07 -4.53
N GLU A 139 4.39 14.32 -4.01
CA GLU A 139 5.55 14.53 -4.88
C GLU A 139 5.89 13.29 -5.70
N SER A 140 5.72 12.09 -5.11
CA SER A 140 5.95 10.83 -5.82
C SER A 140 4.91 10.58 -6.92
N GLU A 141 3.66 11.00 -6.70
CA GLU A 141 2.61 10.94 -7.73
C GLU A 141 2.90 11.96 -8.84
N GLN A 142 3.30 13.19 -8.48
CA GLN A 142 3.66 14.23 -9.43
C GLN A 142 4.88 13.85 -10.29
N ALA A 143 5.90 13.23 -9.68
CA ALA A 143 7.07 12.74 -10.40
C ALA A 143 6.70 11.66 -11.43
N ALA A 144 5.84 10.71 -11.04
CA ALA A 144 5.38 9.68 -11.97
C ALA A 144 4.51 10.25 -13.11
N LEU A 145 3.70 11.28 -12.84
CA LEU A 145 2.95 12.00 -13.87
C LEU A 145 3.87 12.79 -14.81
N ALA A 146 4.94 13.39 -14.30
CA ALA A 146 5.95 14.10 -15.10
C ALA A 146 6.74 13.13 -15.99
N GLU A 147 7.13 11.95 -15.46
CA GLU A 147 7.72 10.87 -16.23
C GLU A 147 6.78 10.39 -17.33
N LEU A 148 5.51 10.13 -17.00
CA LEU A 148 4.50 9.73 -17.97
C LEU A 148 4.33 10.77 -19.08
N ASN A 149 4.31 12.05 -18.74
CA ASN A 149 4.18 13.14 -19.70
C ASN A 149 5.40 13.20 -20.65
N SER A 150 6.59 12.99 -20.11
CA SER A 150 7.84 12.93 -20.88
C SER A 150 7.83 11.74 -21.85
N LEU A 151 7.44 10.56 -21.38
CA LEU A 151 7.33 9.34 -22.19
C LEU A 151 6.24 9.42 -23.26
N ALA A 152 5.14 10.09 -22.94
CA ALA A 152 4.01 10.30 -23.84
C ALA A 152 4.24 11.42 -24.86
N GLN A 153 5.36 12.15 -24.76
CA GLN A 153 5.67 13.32 -25.59
C GLN A 153 4.56 14.40 -25.54
N GLY A 154 3.93 14.57 -24.38
CA GLY A 154 2.82 15.53 -24.20
C GLY A 154 1.49 15.12 -24.83
N GLN A 155 1.36 13.90 -25.35
CA GLN A 155 0.12 13.40 -25.95
C GLN A 155 -0.64 12.49 -24.99
N GLN A 156 -1.87 12.87 -24.65
CA GLN A 156 -2.72 12.11 -23.72
C GLN A 156 -3.00 10.67 -24.20
N THR A 157 -3.22 10.47 -25.51
CA THR A 157 -3.49 9.15 -26.10
C THR A 157 -2.31 8.20 -25.90
N ASN A 158 -1.09 8.72 -26.06
CA ASN A 158 0.13 7.96 -25.82
C ASN A 158 0.27 7.61 -24.33
N ALA A 159 -0.02 8.55 -23.43
CA ALA A 159 0.02 8.30 -21.99
C ALA A 159 -0.93 7.15 -21.60
N ILE A 160 -2.17 7.18 -22.07
CA ILE A 160 -3.16 6.11 -21.84
C ILE A 160 -2.65 4.77 -22.39
N ALA A 161 -2.12 4.76 -23.61
CA ALA A 161 -1.58 3.54 -24.20
C ALA A 161 -0.38 2.98 -23.41
N ILE A 162 0.49 3.82 -22.83
CA ILE A 162 1.59 3.40 -21.95
C ILE A 162 1.03 2.69 -20.72
N LEU A 163 0.00 3.26 -20.08
CA LEU A 163 -0.65 2.64 -18.92
C LEU A 163 -1.18 1.25 -19.28
N HIS A 164 -1.91 1.12 -20.40
CA HIS A 164 -2.40 -0.16 -20.87
C HIS A 164 -1.28 -1.15 -21.18
N GLN A 165 -0.19 -0.71 -21.80
CA GLN A 165 0.98 -1.55 -22.09
C GLN A 165 1.61 -2.07 -20.79
N SER A 166 1.89 -1.18 -19.83
CA SER A 166 2.50 -1.58 -18.56
C SER A 166 1.60 -2.55 -17.78
N MET A 167 0.30 -2.29 -17.70
CA MET A 167 -0.67 -3.19 -17.05
C MET A 167 -0.74 -4.54 -17.76
N GLY A 168 -0.88 -4.54 -19.09
CA GLY A 168 -0.96 -5.77 -19.89
C GLY A 168 0.32 -6.60 -19.89
N LYS A 169 1.47 -5.99 -19.60
CA LYS A 169 2.78 -6.67 -19.51
C LYS A 169 3.22 -6.99 -18.08
N GLY A 170 2.45 -6.61 -17.06
CA GLY A 170 2.83 -6.92 -15.68
C GLY A 170 3.93 -6.02 -15.12
N TRP A 171 4.16 -4.84 -15.69
CA TRP A 171 5.32 -4.00 -15.34
C TRP A 171 5.06 -3.11 -14.14
N LYS A 172 6.07 -2.98 -13.27
CA LYS A 172 6.06 -2.10 -12.09
C LYS A 172 6.18 -0.61 -12.45
N GLY A 173 6.78 -0.30 -13.60
CA GLY A 173 7.09 1.06 -14.05
C GLY A 173 6.44 1.43 -15.39
N LEU A 174 6.56 2.70 -15.74
CA LEU A 174 6.10 3.28 -17.01
C LEU A 174 7.26 3.30 -17.99
N PHE A 175 7.01 2.90 -19.24
CA PHE A 175 8.01 2.80 -20.28
C PHE A 175 7.46 3.32 -21.60
N GLU A 176 8.34 3.71 -22.52
CA GLU A 176 7.97 4.19 -23.85
C GLU A 176 7.12 3.17 -24.61
N LEU A 177 6.15 3.68 -25.39
CA LEU A 177 5.34 2.86 -26.28
C LEU A 177 6.25 2.15 -27.28
N LYS A 178 6.20 0.82 -27.28
CA LYS A 178 6.86 0.06 -28.33
C LYS A 178 6.02 0.15 -29.60
N PRO A 179 6.58 0.55 -30.76
CA PRO A 179 5.84 0.51 -32.00
C PRO A 179 5.41 -0.94 -32.27
N GLN A 180 4.09 -1.17 -32.39
CA GLN A 180 3.52 -2.44 -32.84
C GLN A 180 3.88 -2.61 -34.32
N GLY A 181 5.08 -3.11 -34.57
CA GLY A 181 5.62 -3.23 -35.93
C GLY A 181 7.12 -3.53 -35.93
N ASN A 182 7.53 -4.57 -35.20
CA ASN A 182 8.74 -5.36 -35.49
C ASN A 182 8.72 -6.64 -34.65
N ALA A 183 7.90 -7.60 -35.07
CA ALA A 183 8.27 -8.99 -34.88
C ALA A 183 9.59 -9.21 -35.64
N GLY A 184 10.69 -9.36 -34.92
CA GLY A 184 11.97 -9.79 -35.49
C GLY A 184 12.81 -8.69 -36.15
N LYS A 185 13.38 -7.78 -35.37
CA LYS A 185 14.77 -7.37 -35.66
C LYS A 185 15.66 -8.33 -34.86
N PRO A 186 16.43 -9.25 -35.50
CA PRO A 186 17.46 -9.98 -34.77
C PRO A 186 18.40 -8.95 -34.11
N PRO A 187 19.00 -9.26 -32.96
CA PRO A 187 19.91 -8.34 -32.29
C PRO A 187 20.99 -7.90 -33.28
N ALA A 188 20.96 -6.62 -33.64
CA ALA A 188 22.01 -6.00 -34.43
C ALA A 188 23.27 -6.01 -33.55
N GLY A 189 24.22 -6.87 -33.94
CA GLY A 189 25.53 -6.98 -33.34
C GLY A 189 25.66 -8.16 -32.38
N LYS A 190 25.91 -9.36 -32.93
CA LYS A 190 26.85 -10.26 -32.25
C LYS A 190 28.13 -9.45 -32.07
N SER A 191 28.40 -9.01 -30.83
CA SER A 191 29.76 -8.67 -30.43
C SER A 191 30.62 -9.85 -30.85
N LYS A 192 31.45 -9.66 -31.88
CA LYS A 192 32.50 -10.58 -32.24
C LYS A 192 33.41 -10.60 -31.01
N VAL A 193 33.27 -11.61 -30.15
CA VAL A 193 34.13 -11.77 -28.97
C VAL A 193 35.56 -11.74 -29.51
N LYS A 194 36.25 -10.61 -29.32
CA LYS A 194 37.63 -10.47 -29.73
C LYS A 194 38.45 -11.22 -28.69
N TYR A 195 38.72 -12.49 -28.97
CA TYR A 195 39.74 -13.22 -28.22
C TYR A 195 41.06 -12.45 -28.30
N SER A 196 41.76 -12.35 -27.17
CA SER A 196 43.12 -11.79 -27.14
C SER A 196 44.00 -12.55 -28.13
N ASP A 197 44.99 -11.86 -28.69
CA ASP A 197 45.86 -12.48 -29.69
C ASP A 197 46.68 -13.65 -29.09
N ASP A 198 46.93 -13.62 -27.78
CA ASP A 198 47.50 -14.75 -27.03
C ASP A 198 46.61 -15.99 -27.06
N PHE A 199 45.29 -15.82 -26.90
CA PHE A 199 44.36 -16.95 -26.96
C PHE A 199 44.34 -17.58 -28.36
N LYS A 200 44.35 -16.76 -29.42
CA LYS A 200 44.41 -17.26 -30.81
C LYS A 200 45.71 -18.01 -31.10
N ARG A 201 46.84 -17.50 -30.61
CA ARG A 201 48.15 -18.17 -30.75
C ARG A 201 48.18 -19.52 -30.05
N LYS A 202 47.64 -19.60 -28.83
CA LYS A 202 47.60 -20.84 -28.05
C LYS A 202 46.74 -21.92 -28.69
N ILE A 203 45.61 -21.54 -29.28
CA ILE A 203 44.76 -22.47 -30.04
C ILE A 203 45.47 -22.96 -31.31
N ALA A 204 46.11 -22.06 -32.06
CA ALA A 204 46.83 -22.41 -33.28
C ALA A 204 48.00 -23.38 -33.02
N GLN A 205 48.76 -23.15 -31.95
CA GLN A 205 49.89 -23.99 -31.59
C GLN A 205 49.46 -25.41 -31.21
N ARG A 206 48.29 -25.56 -30.58
CA ARG A 206 47.77 -26.86 -30.17
C ARG A 206 47.22 -27.70 -31.33
N LEU A 207 46.81 -27.05 -32.41
CA LEU A 207 46.33 -27.72 -33.64
C LEU A 207 47.47 -28.23 -34.53
N GLN A 208 48.68 -27.66 -34.41
CA GLN A 208 49.85 -28.09 -35.18
C GLN A 208 50.66 -29.21 -34.51
N SER A 209 50.42 -29.46 -33.23
CA SER A 209 51.12 -30.46 -32.43
C SER A 209 50.29 -31.73 -32.19
N GLY A 210 49.27 -31.98 -33.01
CA GLY A 210 48.37 -33.14 -32.94
C GLY A 210 48.34 -33.91 -34.24
#